data_AF-I1P1K6-F1
#
_entry.id   AF-I1P1K6-F1
#
_cell.length_a   1.000
_cell.length_b   1.000
_cell.length_c   1.000
_cell.angle_alpha   90.00
_cell.angle_beta   90.00
_cell.angle_gamma   90.00
#
_symmetry.space_group_name_H-M   'P 1'
#
loop_
_entity.id
_entity.type
_entity.pdbx_description
1 polymer ?
#
loop_
_entity_poly.entity_id
_entity_poly.type
_entity_poly.pdbx_seq_one_letter_code
_entity_poly.pdbx_strand_id
1 'polypeptide(L)'
;MGSVVSSAKINARSMDRHEKSGFGSNKRVKISTYECDSFQRIIPTLPDELSFQILARLPRLYYLKLKLVSQAWKVAITSSELSQLRRELGLTEEWLYVLTKLERNKLDCYALDPLFRKWQRLPPMPSFVSEEESTGRTQSSWFQMWNVVGSSIRIADFIKGWFRRRYGLDQMPFCGCSVGVADGCLYVFGGFSRAVALNCVFRYNPCLNVWQEVSPMISGRAFSKAALLQSKLYVVGGVSRGRNGLLPLRSGEVFDPKTGIWSELPEMPFMKAQVLPTAFLADVLKPIATGMASYKGKLYVPQSLYSWPFFFDIGGEIYDPELNSWETMADGLGDGWPARQAGTKLGIVVNEELYTLEPSSSLDSGQIKRYDSEQDTWKTIVPQVPVHDFTDAEAPFLLAGLHGKVHVITKEANNNLQVIQAVLQNNIENSPSEENIIWNILASKNFGSAELVSCQVLDV
;
A
#
# COMPACT_ATOMS: atom_id res chain seq x y z
N MET A 1 -41.34 -22.55 66.08
CA MET A 1 -42.21 -23.20 65.07
C MET A 1 -41.26 -23.93 64.12
N GLY A 2 -40.91 -25.21 64.32
CA GLY A 2 -41.68 -26.40 63.90
C GLY A 2 -41.59 -26.55 62.37
N SER A 3 -41.17 -27.65 61.73
CA SER A 3 -40.82 -29.02 62.14
C SER A 3 -40.51 -29.83 60.85
N VAL A 4 -39.54 -30.77 60.91
CA VAL A 4 -39.59 -32.17 60.40
C VAL A 4 -39.43 -32.41 58.86
N VAL A 5 -38.29 -32.96 58.40
CA VAL A 5 -37.90 -34.40 58.20
C VAL A 5 -38.67 -35.10 57.07
N SER A 6 -37.95 -35.67 56.08
CA SER A 6 -38.09 -37.09 55.69
C SER A 6 -37.15 -37.52 54.55
N SER A 7 -36.35 -38.54 54.87
CA SER A 7 -35.60 -39.44 53.97
C SER A 7 -36.52 -40.58 53.52
N ALA A 8 -36.31 -41.13 52.31
CA ALA A 8 -36.56 -42.55 52.04
C ALA A 8 -35.77 -43.04 50.83
N LYS A 9 -34.86 -44.00 51.08
CA LYS A 9 -34.32 -44.95 50.10
C LYS A 9 -35.34 -46.07 49.84
N ILE A 10 -35.00 -46.88 48.82
CA ILE A 10 -35.30 -48.32 48.62
C ILE A 10 -36.22 -48.60 47.42
N ASN A 11 -35.67 -49.12 46.31
CA ASN A 11 -35.76 -50.57 46.03
C ASN A 11 -34.93 -51.01 44.83
N ALA A 12 -34.11 -52.03 45.08
CA ALA A 12 -33.47 -52.85 44.08
C ALA A 12 -34.48 -53.82 43.45
N ARG A 13 -34.32 -54.12 42.16
CA ARG A 13 -34.79 -55.38 41.58
C ARG A 13 -33.62 -56.04 40.84
N SER A 14 -33.15 -57.12 41.44
CA SER A 14 -32.34 -58.15 40.81
C SER A 14 -33.21 -59.00 39.88
N MET A 15 -32.70 -59.34 38.70
CA MET A 15 -33.09 -60.58 38.02
C MET A 15 -31.86 -61.20 37.37
N ASP A 16 -31.81 -62.51 37.53
CA ASP A 16 -30.67 -63.41 37.49
C ASP A 16 -30.29 -63.86 36.06
N ARG A 17 -28.99 -64.16 35.90
CA ARG A 17 -28.36 -65.26 35.13
C ARG A 17 -28.59 -65.41 33.63
N HIS A 18 -27.49 -65.37 32.88
CA HIS A 18 -26.97 -66.54 32.17
C HIS A 18 -25.45 -66.40 31.88
N GLU A 19 -24.66 -67.36 32.38
CA GLU A 19 -23.28 -67.61 31.95
C GLU A 19 -23.25 -68.40 30.63
N LYS A 20 -22.31 -68.07 29.73
CA LYS A 20 -21.33 -69.04 29.16
C LYS A 20 -20.24 -68.38 28.29
N SER A 21 -19.01 -68.73 28.67
CA SER A 21 -17.69 -68.77 28.00
C SER A 21 -17.53 -68.48 26.51
N GLY A 22 -16.42 -67.81 26.16
CA GLY A 22 -15.79 -67.87 24.83
C GLY A 22 -14.48 -67.07 24.73
N PHE A 23 -13.39 -67.77 24.41
CA PHE A 23 -11.99 -67.34 24.31
C PHE A 23 -11.70 -66.15 23.36
N GLY A 24 -10.74 -65.29 23.74
CA GLY A 24 -9.62 -64.87 22.90
C GLY A 24 -9.79 -63.66 21.95
N SER A 25 -9.12 -62.55 22.28
CA SER A 25 -7.97 -62.00 21.52
C SER A 25 -7.78 -60.49 21.75
N ASN A 26 -6.55 -60.13 22.09
CA ASN A 26 -6.04 -58.78 22.28
C ASN A 26 -6.39 -57.85 21.10
N LYS A 27 -7.22 -56.83 21.33
CA LYS A 27 -7.24 -55.62 20.49
C LYS A 27 -7.50 -54.36 21.33
N ARG A 28 -6.47 -53.52 21.34
CA ARG A 28 -6.45 -52.06 21.56
C ARG A 28 -7.31 -51.54 22.71
N VAL A 29 -6.61 -51.15 23.76
CA VAL A 29 -7.01 -50.12 24.71
C VAL A 29 -7.52 -48.90 23.93
N LYS A 30 -8.85 -48.76 23.85
CA LYS A 30 -9.55 -47.51 23.55
C LYS A 30 -9.79 -46.84 24.90
N ILE A 31 -8.87 -45.96 25.29
CA ILE A 31 -9.11 -44.90 26.27
C ILE A 31 -9.75 -43.78 25.43
N SER A 32 -11.09 -43.64 25.41
CA SER A 32 -11.89 -42.79 26.33
C SER A 32 -11.15 -41.48 26.61
N THR A 33 -11.53 -40.33 26.11
CA THR A 33 -12.82 -39.67 26.26
C THR A 33 -12.82 -38.50 25.27
N TYR A 34 -13.94 -38.28 24.58
CA TYR A 34 -14.24 -36.95 24.06
C TYR A 34 -14.65 -36.09 25.26
N GLU A 35 -13.66 -35.64 26.01
CA GLU A 35 -13.82 -34.47 26.87
C GLU A 35 -13.11 -33.34 26.14
N CYS A 36 -13.93 -32.46 25.58
CA CYS A 36 -13.52 -31.16 25.08
C CYS A 36 -13.10 -30.34 26.31
N ASP A 37 -11.89 -30.60 26.80
CA ASP A 37 -11.30 -29.90 27.93
C ASP A 37 -11.04 -28.45 27.53
N SER A 38 -11.83 -27.56 28.16
CA SER A 38 -11.40 -26.29 28.75
C SER A 38 -10.16 -25.63 28.13
N PHE A 39 -10.35 -24.49 27.45
CA PHE A 39 -9.37 -23.43 27.19
C PHE A 39 -7.91 -23.89 27.17
N GLN A 40 -7.44 -24.38 26.03
CA GLN A 40 -6.03 -24.70 25.83
C GLN A 40 -5.23 -23.40 25.98
N ARG A 41 -4.58 -23.21 27.15
CA ARG A 41 -3.75 -22.03 27.45
C ARG A 41 -2.73 -21.80 26.35
N ILE A 42 -2.44 -20.54 26.06
CA ILE A 42 -1.50 -20.17 24.98
C ILE A 42 -0.14 -20.80 25.25
N ILE A 43 0.36 -20.66 26.48
CA ILE A 43 1.56 -21.33 26.96
C ILE A 43 1.12 -22.24 28.12
N PRO A 44 1.31 -23.57 28.03
CA PRO A 44 0.72 -24.54 28.98
C PRO A 44 0.98 -24.30 30.47
N THR A 45 2.00 -23.52 30.83
CA THR A 45 2.42 -23.23 32.22
C THR A 45 2.19 -21.79 32.66
N LEU A 46 1.75 -20.89 31.76
CA LEU A 46 1.59 -19.47 32.07
C LEU A 46 0.11 -19.06 32.01
N PRO A 47 -0.30 -18.04 32.79
CA PRO A 47 -1.52 -17.31 32.53
C PRO A 47 -1.53 -16.72 31.11
N ASP A 48 -2.70 -16.63 30.49
CA ASP A 48 -2.81 -16.08 29.12
C ASP A 48 -2.35 -14.63 29.07
N GLU A 49 -2.61 -13.82 30.11
CA GLU A 49 -2.13 -12.44 30.24
C GLU A 49 -0.59 -12.34 30.08
N LEU A 50 0.17 -13.17 30.81
CA LEU A 50 1.63 -13.21 30.68
C LEU A 50 2.06 -13.76 29.32
N SER A 51 1.29 -14.70 28.76
CA SER A 51 1.55 -15.23 27.43
C SER A 51 1.40 -14.13 26.36
N PHE A 52 0.35 -13.31 26.44
CA PHE A 52 0.16 -12.14 25.57
C PHE A 52 1.29 -11.13 25.72
N GLN A 53 1.72 -10.85 26.95
CA GLN A 53 2.86 -9.95 27.19
C GLN A 53 4.18 -10.46 26.61
N ILE A 54 4.40 -11.78 26.63
CA ILE A 54 5.57 -12.41 25.99
C ILE A 54 5.45 -12.28 24.47
N LEU A 55 4.31 -12.68 23.89
CA LEU A 55 4.07 -12.60 22.45
C LEU A 55 4.20 -11.17 21.92
N ALA A 56 3.69 -10.19 22.66
CA ALA A 56 3.72 -8.77 22.30
C ALA A 56 5.15 -8.22 22.17
N ARG A 57 6.12 -8.80 22.90
CA ARG A 57 7.53 -8.38 22.88
C ARG A 57 8.37 -9.07 21.81
N LEU A 58 7.84 -10.10 21.15
CA LEU A 58 8.54 -10.75 20.06
C LEU A 58 8.48 -9.88 18.80
N PRO A 59 9.59 -9.81 18.02
CA PRO A 59 9.59 -9.07 16.77
C PRO A 59 8.57 -9.61 15.77
N ARG A 60 7.91 -8.70 15.04
CA ARG A 60 6.82 -9.05 14.11
C ARG A 60 7.27 -10.00 13.00
N LEU A 61 8.54 -9.96 12.61
CA LEU A 61 9.14 -10.87 11.63
C LEU A 61 8.92 -12.36 11.95
N TYR A 62 8.81 -12.72 13.23
CA TYR A 62 8.60 -14.09 13.64
C TYR A 62 7.13 -14.50 13.67
N TYR A 63 6.18 -13.56 13.66
CA TYR A 63 4.75 -13.84 13.90
C TYR A 63 4.19 -14.86 12.91
N LEU A 64 4.62 -14.82 11.65
CA LEU A 64 4.18 -15.81 10.66
C LEU A 64 4.61 -17.24 10.99
N LYS A 65 5.81 -17.40 11.58
CA LYS A 65 6.29 -18.71 12.03
C LYS A 65 5.63 -19.13 13.34
N LEU A 66 5.46 -18.18 14.27
CA LEU A 66 4.88 -18.42 15.58
C LEU A 66 3.41 -18.88 15.52
N LYS A 67 2.65 -18.41 14.51
CA LYS A 67 1.30 -18.90 14.22
C LYS A 67 1.22 -20.39 13.89
N LEU A 68 2.33 -21.02 13.51
CA LEU A 68 2.38 -22.45 13.16
C LEU A 68 2.56 -23.34 14.41
N VAL A 69 2.84 -22.75 15.57
CA VAL A 69 3.11 -23.50 16.82
C VAL A 69 1.86 -24.22 17.32
N SER A 70 0.72 -23.52 17.40
CA SER A 70 -0.57 -24.08 17.81
C SER A 70 -1.74 -23.20 17.36
N GLN A 71 -2.97 -23.72 17.41
CA GLN A 71 -4.16 -22.90 17.13
C GLN A 71 -4.32 -21.75 18.14
N ALA A 72 -4.00 -21.98 19.42
CA ALA A 72 -4.04 -20.94 20.45
C ALA A 72 -3.07 -19.78 20.12
N TRP A 73 -1.84 -20.09 19.71
CA TRP A 73 -0.87 -19.07 19.26
C TRP A 73 -1.34 -18.34 18.02
N LYS A 74 -1.90 -19.08 17.05
CA LYS A 74 -2.45 -18.48 15.84
C LYS A 74 -3.53 -17.46 16.18
N VAL A 75 -4.51 -17.84 17.00
CA VAL A 75 -5.62 -16.97 17.43
C VAL A 75 -5.08 -15.75 18.18
N ALA A 76 -4.20 -15.95 19.16
CA ALA A 76 -3.61 -14.87 19.95
C ALA A 76 -2.83 -13.86 19.08
N ILE A 77 -2.01 -14.33 18.14
CA ILE A 77 -1.23 -13.46 17.24
C ILE A 77 -2.11 -12.70 16.24
N THR A 78 -3.25 -13.28 15.86
CA THR A 78 -4.21 -12.62 14.95
C THR A 78 -5.23 -11.74 15.64
N SER A 79 -5.25 -11.74 16.98
CA SER A 79 -6.23 -11.03 17.78
C SER A 79 -5.99 -9.52 17.78
N SER A 80 -7.06 -8.75 17.90
CA SER A 80 -6.99 -7.29 18.08
C SER A 80 -6.35 -6.91 19.42
N GLU A 81 -6.47 -7.79 20.41
CA GLU A 81 -5.99 -7.65 21.78
C GLU A 81 -4.47 -7.58 21.81
N LEU A 82 -3.78 -8.43 21.04
CA LEU A 82 -2.32 -8.37 20.93
C LEU A 82 -1.87 -7.05 20.27
N SER A 83 -2.55 -6.63 19.19
CA SER A 83 -2.24 -5.37 18.51
C SER A 83 -2.49 -4.17 19.44
N GLN A 84 -3.56 -4.19 20.23
CA GLN A 84 -3.82 -3.16 21.23
C GLN A 84 -2.74 -3.14 22.32
N LEU A 85 -2.38 -4.30 22.87
CA LEU A 85 -1.35 -4.41 23.89
C LEU A 85 0.02 -3.91 23.40
N ARG A 86 0.38 -4.20 22.14
CA ARG A 86 1.62 -3.67 21.54
C ARG A 86 1.61 -2.16 21.46
N ARG A 87 0.49 -1.54 21.07
CA ARG A 87 0.33 -0.08 21.06
C ARG A 87 0.46 0.50 22.46
N GLU A 88 -0.18 -0.11 23.46
CA GLU A 88 -0.11 0.33 24.86
C GLU A 88 1.31 0.24 25.43
N LEU A 89 2.09 -0.76 25.00
CA LEU A 89 3.49 -0.92 25.39
C LEU A 89 4.48 -0.10 24.55
N GLY A 90 4.02 0.60 23.50
CA GLY A 90 4.89 1.34 22.58
C GLY A 90 5.83 0.42 21.77
N LEU A 91 5.39 -0.80 21.47
CA LEU A 91 6.14 -1.83 20.74
C LEU A 91 5.70 -1.95 19.28
N THR A 92 5.09 -0.93 18.70
CA THR A 92 4.71 -0.96 17.28
C THR A 92 5.96 -0.91 16.39
N GLU A 93 5.89 -1.59 15.25
CA GLU A 93 7.02 -1.68 14.32
C GLU A 93 6.65 -1.09 12.95
N GLU A 94 7.36 -0.04 12.55
CA GLU A 94 7.22 0.55 11.22
C GLU A 94 7.94 -0.31 10.16
N TRP A 95 7.18 -0.82 9.20
CA TRP A 95 7.73 -1.57 8.08
C TRP A 95 7.48 -0.83 6.76
N LEU A 96 8.44 -0.89 5.85
CA LEU A 96 8.32 -0.29 4.52
C LEU A 96 7.78 -1.32 3.53
N TYR A 97 6.65 -1.01 2.89
CA TYR A 97 6.05 -1.81 1.82
C TYR A 97 6.36 -1.18 0.48
N VAL A 98 6.88 -1.99 -0.43
CA VAL A 98 7.20 -1.59 -1.80
C VAL A 98 6.42 -2.47 -2.77
N LEU A 99 5.69 -1.82 -3.66
CA LEU A 99 4.98 -2.44 -4.76
C LEU A 99 5.86 -2.38 -6.01
N THR A 100 6.14 -3.53 -6.59
CA THR A 100 6.92 -3.65 -7.82
C THR A 100 6.16 -4.40 -8.89
N LYS A 101 6.50 -4.13 -10.14
CA LYS A 101 5.91 -4.77 -11.32
C LYS A 101 7.01 -5.48 -12.10
N LEU A 102 6.96 -6.80 -12.17
CA LEU A 102 7.96 -7.61 -12.90
C LEU A 102 7.42 -8.05 -14.27
N GLU A 103 6.18 -8.53 -14.31
CA GLU A 103 5.50 -9.01 -15.52
C GLU A 103 4.27 -8.16 -15.83
N ARG A 104 3.79 -8.23 -17.08
CA ARG A 104 2.66 -7.43 -17.59
C ARG A 104 1.45 -7.43 -16.62
N ASN A 105 1.08 -8.55 -16.01
CA ASN A 105 -0.14 -8.62 -15.18
C ASN A 105 0.08 -8.88 -13.69
N LYS A 106 1.32 -8.88 -13.20
CA LYS A 106 1.61 -9.30 -11.83
C LYS A 106 2.34 -8.22 -11.05
N LEU A 107 1.65 -7.71 -10.04
CA LEU A 107 2.25 -6.91 -8.99
C LEU A 107 2.77 -7.81 -7.89
N ASP A 108 4.03 -7.59 -7.53
CA ASP A 108 4.63 -8.18 -6.35
C ASP A 108 4.74 -7.11 -5.26
N CYS A 109 4.37 -7.48 -4.04
CA CYS A 109 4.57 -6.62 -2.88
C CYS A 109 5.65 -7.21 -1.97
N TYR A 110 6.52 -6.34 -1.51
CA TYR A 110 7.60 -6.69 -0.59
C TYR A 110 7.53 -5.78 0.64
N ALA A 111 7.69 -6.37 1.82
CA ALA A 111 7.90 -5.63 3.05
C ALA A 111 9.36 -5.69 3.46
N LEU A 112 9.92 -4.56 3.86
CA LEU A 112 11.22 -4.44 4.48
C LEU A 112 11.02 -4.22 5.97
N ASP A 113 11.59 -5.13 6.75
CA ASP A 113 11.84 -4.93 8.17
C ASP A 113 13.12 -4.10 8.34
N PRO A 114 13.03 -2.86 8.87
CA PRO A 114 14.20 -1.99 9.00
C PRO A 114 15.17 -2.40 10.12
N LEU A 115 14.70 -3.10 11.16
CA LEU A 115 15.55 -3.51 12.28
C LEU A 115 16.46 -4.66 11.86
N PHE A 116 15.89 -5.67 11.19
CA PHE A 116 16.63 -6.83 10.71
C PHE A 116 17.13 -6.69 9.27
N ARG A 117 16.81 -5.57 8.60
CA ARG A 117 17.15 -5.26 7.20
C ARG A 117 16.76 -6.39 6.24
N LYS A 118 15.62 -7.03 6.53
CA LYS A 118 15.19 -8.24 5.83
C LYS A 118 13.96 -7.98 4.99
N TRP A 119 14.04 -8.40 3.74
CA TRP A 119 12.91 -8.38 2.82
C TRP A 119 12.05 -9.62 2.96
N GLN A 120 10.75 -9.41 3.08
CA GLN A 120 9.71 -10.43 3.04
C GLN A 120 8.82 -10.22 1.82
N ARG A 121 8.64 -11.25 1.00
CA ARG A 121 7.65 -11.22 -0.09
C ARG A 121 6.27 -11.48 0.49
N LEU A 122 5.29 -10.65 0.12
CA LEU A 122 3.90 -10.86 0.48
C LEU A 122 3.27 -11.98 -0.37
N PRO A 123 2.11 -12.52 0.05
CA PRO A 123 1.31 -13.38 -0.81
C PRO A 123 0.98 -12.64 -2.12
N PRO A 124 0.84 -13.37 -3.24
CA PRO A 124 0.40 -12.75 -4.48
C PRO A 124 -0.95 -12.08 -4.26
N MET A 125 -1.09 -10.84 -4.73
CA MET A 125 -2.38 -10.18 -4.73
C MET A 125 -3.35 -10.98 -5.64
N PRO A 126 -4.63 -11.12 -5.26
CA PRO A 126 -5.62 -11.77 -6.11
C PRO A 126 -5.60 -11.15 -7.50
N SER A 127 -5.67 -12.00 -8.53
CA SER A 127 -5.73 -11.53 -9.91
C SER A 127 -6.99 -10.72 -10.13
N PHE A 128 -6.87 -9.59 -10.81
CA PHE A 128 -7.96 -8.70 -11.21
C PHE A 128 -8.93 -9.29 -12.25
N VAL A 129 -8.96 -10.62 -12.38
CA VAL A 129 -9.66 -11.35 -13.45
C VAL A 129 -10.78 -12.16 -12.82
N SER A 130 -12.01 -11.88 -13.23
CA SER A 130 -13.12 -12.83 -13.14
C SER A 130 -12.82 -14.00 -14.08
N GLU A 131 -12.82 -15.23 -13.56
CA GLU A 131 -12.67 -16.46 -14.34
C GLU A 131 -13.82 -16.60 -15.37
N GLU A 132 -13.68 -16.03 -16.57
CA GLU A 132 -14.57 -16.32 -17.71
C GLU A 132 -13.84 -16.93 -18.91
N GLU A 133 -12.56 -17.30 -18.77
CA GLU A 133 -11.81 -18.03 -19.79
C GLU A 133 -11.57 -19.49 -19.38
N SER A 134 -12.66 -20.24 -19.20
CA SER A 134 -12.61 -21.71 -19.23
C SER A 134 -13.79 -22.34 -19.96
N THR A 135 -14.34 -21.70 -20.99
CA THR A 135 -15.23 -22.39 -21.94
C THR A 135 -14.98 -21.98 -23.39
N GLY A 136 -14.10 -22.75 -24.04
CA GLY A 136 -14.30 -23.22 -25.40
C GLY A 136 -14.09 -22.24 -26.56
N ARG A 137 -12.92 -22.32 -27.21
CA ARG A 137 -12.82 -22.71 -28.62
C ARG A 137 -11.38 -22.91 -29.08
N THR A 138 -11.08 -24.16 -29.39
CA THR A 138 -9.99 -24.65 -30.23
C THR A 138 -10.12 -24.09 -31.65
N GLN A 139 -9.10 -23.38 -32.16
CA GLN A 139 -8.29 -23.81 -33.31
C GLN A 139 -7.22 -22.79 -33.71
N SER A 140 -5.98 -23.30 -33.76
CA SER A 140 -4.89 -23.01 -34.71
C SER A 140 -4.50 -21.56 -35.05
N SER A 141 -3.34 -21.14 -34.58
CA SER A 141 -2.16 -21.05 -35.46
C SER A 141 -0.87 -21.01 -34.64
N TRP A 142 -0.06 -22.04 -34.86
CA TRP A 142 1.22 -22.30 -34.22
C TRP A 142 2.30 -21.76 -35.15
N PHE A 143 2.70 -20.49 -35.02
CA PHE A 143 3.99 -20.04 -35.53
C PHE A 143 4.63 -19.00 -34.62
N GLN A 144 5.88 -19.31 -34.29
CA GLN A 144 6.81 -18.59 -33.42
C GLN A 144 7.05 -17.15 -33.87
N MET A 145 7.17 -16.26 -32.88
CA MET A 145 8.25 -15.27 -32.88
C MET A 145 8.77 -15.11 -31.45
N TRP A 146 9.92 -15.74 -31.19
CA TRP A 146 10.82 -15.33 -30.12
C TRP A 146 11.67 -14.18 -30.65
N ASN A 147 11.62 -13.03 -29.98
CA ASN A 147 12.79 -12.35 -29.40
C ASN A 147 12.38 -11.00 -28.81
N VAL A 148 12.75 -10.84 -27.54
CA VAL A 148 13.31 -9.63 -26.90
C VAL A 148 12.72 -8.29 -27.34
N VAL A 149 11.88 -7.72 -26.48
CA VAL A 149 12.15 -6.50 -25.69
C VAL A 149 11.03 -6.42 -24.66
N GLY A 150 11.41 -6.36 -23.38
CA GLY A 150 10.50 -6.04 -22.29
C GLY A 150 9.88 -4.68 -22.55
N SER A 151 8.71 -4.67 -23.16
CA SER A 151 7.91 -3.46 -23.36
C SER A 151 7.12 -3.26 -22.08
N SER A 152 7.72 -2.52 -21.15
CA SER A 152 6.94 -1.82 -20.12
C SER A 152 5.99 -0.88 -20.84
N ILE A 153 4.71 -0.95 -20.47
CA ILE A 153 3.67 -0.14 -21.08
C ILE A 153 3.63 1.15 -20.30
N ARG A 154 4.11 2.22 -20.95
CA ARG A 154 4.25 3.55 -20.37
C ARG A 154 2.89 4.24 -20.34
N ILE A 155 2.71 5.20 -19.43
CA ILE A 155 1.65 6.22 -19.50
C ILE A 155 1.59 6.84 -20.91
N ALA A 156 2.73 7.05 -21.57
CA ALA A 156 2.79 7.53 -22.96
C ALA A 156 2.15 6.57 -23.98
N ASP A 157 2.25 5.24 -23.81
CA ASP A 157 1.65 4.26 -24.72
C ASP A 157 0.13 4.12 -24.49
N PHE A 158 -0.30 4.28 -23.24
CA PHE A 158 -1.71 4.45 -22.87
C PHE A 158 -2.34 5.66 -23.57
N ILE A 159 -1.58 6.76 -23.73
CA ILE A 159 -2.02 7.99 -24.41
C ILE A 159 -1.81 7.96 -25.93
N LYS A 160 -0.87 7.18 -26.49
CA LYS A 160 -0.88 6.90 -27.94
C LYS A 160 -2.19 6.22 -28.38
N GLY A 161 -2.75 5.36 -27.53
CA GLY A 161 -4.08 4.77 -27.70
C GLY A 161 -5.23 5.78 -27.55
N TRP A 162 -5.01 6.89 -26.84
CA TRP A 162 -5.96 8.01 -26.71
C TRP A 162 -6.11 8.80 -28.02
N PHE A 163 -5.04 8.95 -28.81
CA PHE A 163 -5.07 9.68 -30.07
C PHE A 163 -5.30 8.80 -31.31
N ARG A 164 -5.01 7.48 -31.27
CA ARG A 164 -5.23 6.56 -32.41
C ARG A 164 -6.19 5.43 -32.06
N ARG A 165 -7.28 5.30 -32.83
CA ARG A 165 -8.11 4.09 -32.87
C ARG A 165 -7.23 2.86 -33.14
N ARG A 166 -7.39 1.84 -32.28
CA ARG A 166 -6.91 0.45 -32.40
C ARG A 166 -5.39 0.23 -32.30
N TYR A 167 -4.90 0.07 -31.07
CA TYR A 167 -3.85 -0.89 -30.76
C TYR A 167 -4.20 -1.64 -29.47
N GLY A 168 -4.41 -2.96 -29.57
CA GLY A 168 -4.24 -3.97 -28.52
C GLY A 168 -4.76 -3.71 -27.10
N LEU A 169 -5.79 -2.88 -26.91
CA LEU A 169 -6.34 -2.53 -25.59
C LEU A 169 -6.76 -3.75 -24.75
N ASP A 170 -7.15 -4.85 -25.41
CA ASP A 170 -7.53 -6.12 -24.78
C ASP A 170 -6.34 -6.88 -24.15
N GLN A 171 -5.10 -6.56 -24.54
CA GLN A 171 -3.86 -7.14 -24.01
C GLN A 171 -3.13 -6.20 -23.03
N MET A 172 -3.77 -5.10 -22.60
CA MET A 172 -3.12 -4.10 -21.76
C MET A 172 -2.83 -4.64 -20.35
N PRO A 173 -1.57 -4.58 -19.88
CA PRO A 173 -1.15 -4.96 -18.55
C PRO A 173 -1.83 -4.16 -17.45
N PHE A 174 -1.93 -4.75 -16.26
CA PHE A 174 -2.34 -4.02 -15.07
C PHE A 174 -1.38 -2.85 -14.77
N CYS A 175 -1.90 -1.63 -14.60
CA CYS A 175 -1.13 -0.46 -14.21
C CYS A 175 -1.97 0.59 -13.49
N GLY A 176 -1.33 1.62 -12.93
CA GLY A 176 -2.02 2.80 -12.39
C GLY A 176 -2.86 2.55 -11.13
N CYS A 177 -2.55 1.54 -10.32
CA CYS A 177 -3.17 1.41 -9.00
C CYS A 177 -2.65 2.48 -8.05
N SER A 178 -3.50 2.87 -7.09
CA SER A 178 -3.07 3.69 -5.95
C SER A 178 -3.02 2.86 -4.69
N VAL A 179 -2.17 3.24 -3.74
CA VAL A 179 -1.96 2.49 -2.51
C VAL A 179 -2.10 3.44 -1.32
N GLY A 180 -2.81 3.01 -0.28
CA GLY A 180 -2.98 3.73 0.97
C GLY A 180 -2.82 2.80 2.17
N VAL A 181 -2.73 3.38 3.35
CA VAL A 181 -2.56 2.66 4.62
C VAL A 181 -3.59 3.19 5.61
N ALA A 182 -4.31 2.28 6.28
CA ALA A 182 -5.21 2.62 7.38
C ALA A 182 -5.35 1.45 8.34
N ASP A 183 -5.51 1.73 9.64
CA ASP A 183 -5.78 0.74 10.69
C ASP A 183 -4.86 -0.50 10.64
N GLY A 184 -3.55 -0.28 10.46
CA GLY A 184 -2.58 -1.38 10.42
C GLY A 184 -2.70 -2.28 9.17
N CYS A 185 -3.44 -1.87 8.15
CA CYS A 185 -3.61 -2.60 6.89
C CYS A 185 -3.17 -1.75 5.68
N LEU A 186 -2.74 -2.44 4.62
CA LEU A 186 -2.43 -1.84 3.33
C LEU A 186 -3.64 -1.98 2.41
N TYR A 187 -3.99 -0.92 1.68
CA TYR A 187 -5.09 -0.89 0.73
C TYR A 187 -4.58 -0.56 -0.67
N VAL A 188 -5.02 -1.32 -1.66
CA VAL A 188 -4.74 -1.10 -3.09
C VAL A 188 -6.06 -0.78 -3.78
N PHE A 189 -6.12 0.35 -4.46
CA PHE A 189 -7.34 0.86 -5.09
C PHE A 189 -7.21 0.91 -6.61
N GLY A 190 -8.23 0.36 -7.28
CA GLY A 190 -8.46 0.50 -8.71
C GLY A 190 -7.27 0.05 -9.57
N GLY A 191 -7.01 0.82 -10.61
CA GLY A 191 -6.04 0.51 -11.65
C GLY A 191 -6.69 0.37 -13.01
N PHE A 192 -5.87 0.10 -14.02
CA PHE A 192 -6.30 -0.10 -15.39
C PHE A 192 -5.92 -1.49 -15.86
N SER A 193 -6.89 -2.25 -16.37
CA SER A 193 -6.66 -3.58 -16.94
C SER A 193 -7.63 -3.82 -18.09
N ARG A 194 -7.19 -4.50 -19.16
CA ARG A 194 -8.03 -4.87 -20.32
C ARG A 194 -8.90 -3.72 -20.83
N ALA A 195 -8.30 -2.53 -20.94
CA ALA A 195 -9.00 -1.31 -21.38
C ALA A 195 -10.07 -0.75 -20.43
N VAL A 196 -10.13 -1.18 -19.18
CA VAL A 196 -11.14 -0.77 -18.19
C VAL A 196 -10.46 -0.24 -16.93
N ALA A 197 -10.99 0.88 -16.43
CA ALA A 197 -10.62 1.40 -15.12
C ALA A 197 -11.39 0.61 -14.05
N LEU A 198 -10.67 0.00 -13.12
CA LEU A 198 -11.25 -0.86 -12.09
C LEU A 198 -11.68 -0.05 -10.87
N ASN A 199 -12.71 -0.52 -10.18
CA ASN A 199 -13.18 0.02 -8.91
C ASN A 199 -12.91 -0.93 -7.72
N CYS A 200 -12.31 -2.10 -7.97
CA CYS A 200 -11.99 -3.07 -6.92
C CYS A 200 -10.99 -2.50 -5.91
N VAL A 201 -11.10 -2.97 -4.66
CA VAL A 201 -10.25 -2.54 -3.56
C VAL A 201 -9.77 -3.77 -2.81
N PHE A 202 -8.46 -3.91 -2.69
CA PHE A 202 -7.84 -5.03 -1.99
C PHE A 202 -7.17 -4.55 -0.71
N ARG A 203 -7.51 -5.18 0.41
CA ARG A 203 -6.91 -4.96 1.72
C ARG A 203 -5.96 -6.10 2.04
N TYR A 204 -4.71 -5.77 2.33
CA TYR A 204 -3.75 -6.69 2.92
C TYR A 204 -3.67 -6.48 4.43
N ASN A 205 -3.96 -7.54 5.17
CA ASN A 205 -3.76 -7.57 6.61
C ASN A 205 -2.39 -8.20 6.91
N PRO A 206 -1.40 -7.44 7.43
CA PRO A 206 -0.07 -7.95 7.73
C PRO A 206 -0.05 -8.97 8.85
N CYS A 207 -0.95 -8.85 9.83
CA CYS A 207 -1.08 -9.81 10.90
C CYS A 207 -1.51 -11.13 10.30
N LEU A 208 -2.55 -11.18 9.46
CA LEU A 208 -3.05 -12.41 8.82
C LEU A 208 -2.16 -12.92 7.68
N ASN A 209 -1.39 -12.04 7.03
CA ASN A 209 -0.63 -12.31 5.80
C ASN A 209 -1.55 -12.81 4.68
N VAL A 210 -2.67 -12.12 4.49
CA VAL A 210 -3.71 -12.44 3.50
C VAL A 210 -4.23 -11.16 2.87
N TRP A 211 -4.49 -11.23 1.56
CA TRP A 211 -5.24 -10.23 0.81
C TRP A 211 -6.72 -10.56 0.82
N GLN A 212 -7.56 -9.56 0.99
CA GLN A 212 -9.02 -9.68 0.97
C GLN A 212 -9.61 -8.55 0.12
N GLU A 213 -10.55 -8.88 -0.74
CA GLU A 213 -11.37 -7.86 -1.42
C GLU A 213 -12.35 -7.24 -0.43
N VAL A 214 -12.42 -5.91 -0.43
CA VAL A 214 -13.33 -5.12 0.41
C VAL A 214 -14.29 -4.32 -0.47
N SER A 215 -15.17 -3.52 0.14
CA SER A 215 -16.15 -2.69 -0.57
C SER A 215 -15.50 -1.94 -1.74
N PRO A 216 -16.01 -2.09 -2.98
CA PRO A 216 -15.43 -1.43 -4.15
C PRO A 216 -15.72 0.07 -4.12
N MET A 217 -14.89 0.85 -4.81
CA MET A 217 -15.13 2.27 -5.07
C MET A 217 -16.43 2.46 -5.86
N ILE A 218 -17.03 3.64 -5.72
CA ILE A 218 -18.23 4.05 -6.46
C ILE A 218 -17.91 4.14 -7.96
N SER A 219 -16.77 4.75 -8.30
CA SER A 219 -16.28 4.87 -9.68
C SER A 219 -14.99 4.10 -9.91
N GLY A 220 -14.82 3.54 -11.11
CA GLY A 220 -13.56 2.92 -11.55
C GLY A 220 -12.51 3.97 -11.90
N ARG A 221 -11.32 3.86 -11.29
CA ARG A 221 -10.25 4.87 -11.36
C ARG A 221 -8.90 4.20 -11.65
N ALA A 222 -8.15 4.77 -12.58
CA ALA A 222 -6.74 4.47 -12.82
C ALA A 222 -5.88 5.71 -12.62
N PHE A 223 -4.62 5.53 -12.22
CA PHE A 223 -3.67 6.61 -11.92
C PHE A 223 -4.17 7.63 -10.88
N SER A 224 -5.15 7.24 -10.05
CA SER A 224 -5.62 8.03 -8.92
C SER A 224 -4.52 8.22 -7.87
N LYS A 225 -4.77 9.11 -6.91
CA LYS A 225 -3.89 9.31 -5.76
C LYS A 225 -4.65 8.95 -4.50
N ALA A 226 -3.97 8.30 -3.55
CA ALA A 226 -4.55 7.86 -2.29
C ALA A 226 -3.73 8.36 -1.10
N ALA A 227 -4.40 8.84 -0.06
CA ALA A 227 -3.79 9.34 1.17
C ALA A 227 -4.69 9.08 2.37
N LEU A 228 -4.07 8.92 3.54
CA LEU A 228 -4.76 8.81 4.82
C LEU A 228 -4.90 10.20 5.44
N LEU A 229 -6.10 10.56 5.87
CA LEU A 229 -6.36 11.75 6.67
C LEU A 229 -7.48 11.44 7.68
N GLN A 230 -7.30 11.82 8.95
CA GLN A 230 -8.29 11.62 10.02
C GLN A 230 -8.86 10.17 10.06
N SER A 231 -7.98 9.17 9.94
CA SER A 231 -8.34 7.72 9.90
C SER A 231 -9.23 7.29 8.74
N LYS A 232 -9.41 8.12 7.71
CA LYS A 232 -10.13 7.79 6.47
C LYS A 232 -9.21 7.83 5.27
N LEU A 233 -9.48 6.97 4.29
CA LEU A 233 -8.70 6.87 3.06
C LEU A 233 -9.36 7.70 1.97
N TYR A 234 -8.67 8.70 1.47
CA TYR A 234 -9.14 9.56 0.39
C TYR A 234 -8.50 9.11 -0.91
N VAL A 235 -9.31 8.94 -1.95
CA VAL A 235 -8.86 8.58 -3.31
C VAL A 235 -9.36 9.67 -4.27
N VAL A 236 -8.42 10.43 -4.85
CA VAL A 236 -8.74 11.62 -5.62
C VAL A 236 -8.22 11.51 -7.05
N GLY A 237 -9.03 11.99 -8.00
CA GLY A 237 -8.65 12.14 -9.39
C GLY A 237 -8.43 10.82 -10.13
N GLY A 238 -7.41 10.79 -10.98
CA GLY A 238 -7.13 9.70 -11.90
C GLY A 238 -7.89 9.83 -13.21
N VAL A 239 -8.01 8.72 -13.93
CA VAL A 239 -8.71 8.63 -15.21
C VAL A 239 -9.71 7.47 -15.19
N SER A 240 -10.82 7.65 -15.89
CA SER A 240 -11.80 6.60 -16.17
C SER A 240 -11.96 6.39 -17.67
N ARG A 241 -12.69 5.36 -18.07
CA ARG A 241 -13.00 5.10 -19.49
C ARG A 241 -14.20 5.93 -19.92
N GLY A 242 -13.99 6.79 -20.92
CA GLY A 242 -15.05 7.53 -21.61
C GLY A 242 -15.38 6.99 -22.99
N ARG A 243 -16.38 7.60 -23.64
CA ARG A 243 -16.82 7.24 -25.01
C ARG A 243 -15.73 7.44 -26.06
N ASN A 244 -14.81 8.39 -25.86
CA ASN A 244 -13.77 8.79 -26.82
C ASN A 244 -12.34 8.53 -26.31
N GLY A 245 -12.14 7.54 -25.44
CA GLY A 245 -10.86 7.29 -24.78
C GLY A 245 -10.95 7.54 -23.29
N LEU A 246 -9.84 7.85 -22.64
CA LEU A 246 -9.84 8.03 -21.20
C LEU A 246 -10.24 9.47 -20.83
N LEU A 247 -10.87 9.62 -19.68
CA LEU A 247 -11.36 10.88 -19.17
C LEU A 247 -10.71 11.16 -17.81
N PRO A 248 -10.08 12.32 -17.62
CA PRO A 248 -9.61 12.73 -16.30
C PRO A 248 -10.82 12.89 -15.37
N LEU A 249 -10.66 12.44 -14.14
CA LEU A 249 -11.69 12.57 -13.12
C LEU A 249 -11.44 13.80 -12.27
N ARG A 250 -12.50 14.60 -12.10
CA ARG A 250 -12.53 15.70 -11.12
C ARG A 250 -13.06 15.25 -9.76
N SER A 251 -13.79 14.13 -9.73
CA SER A 251 -14.34 13.57 -8.51
C SER A 251 -13.25 12.94 -7.65
N GLY A 252 -13.52 12.86 -6.36
CA GLY A 252 -12.80 12.03 -5.41
C GLY A 252 -13.78 11.28 -4.53
N GLU A 253 -13.28 10.30 -3.80
CA GLU A 253 -14.07 9.49 -2.88
C GLU A 253 -13.31 9.29 -1.58
N VAL A 254 -14.03 9.15 -0.48
CA VAL A 254 -13.49 8.82 0.84
C VAL A 254 -14.04 7.49 1.32
N PHE A 255 -13.14 6.65 1.82
CA PHE A 255 -13.44 5.37 2.42
C PHE A 255 -13.22 5.43 3.93
N ASP A 256 -14.23 5.00 4.68
CA ASP A 256 -14.12 4.78 6.12
C ASP A 256 -13.83 3.29 6.39
N PRO A 257 -12.61 2.94 6.83
CA PRO A 257 -12.25 1.55 7.10
C PRO A 257 -13.08 0.89 8.22
N LYS A 258 -13.67 1.67 9.13
CA LYS A 258 -14.45 1.16 10.25
C LYS A 258 -15.84 0.72 9.82
N THR A 259 -16.48 1.49 8.95
CA THR A 259 -17.83 1.20 8.43
C THR A 259 -17.80 0.41 7.13
N GLY A 260 -16.69 0.47 6.39
CA GLY A 260 -16.56 -0.13 5.06
C GLY A 260 -17.34 0.62 3.98
N ILE A 261 -17.72 1.88 4.24
CA ILE A 261 -18.58 2.69 3.36
C ILE A 261 -17.73 3.71 2.60
N TRP A 262 -18.06 3.88 1.32
CA TRP A 262 -17.53 4.93 0.45
C TRP A 262 -18.49 6.13 0.41
N SER A 263 -17.94 7.33 0.34
CA SER A 263 -18.70 8.57 0.16
C SER A 263 -18.03 9.45 -0.89
N GLU A 264 -18.83 10.17 -1.67
CA GLU A 264 -18.33 11.08 -2.69
C GLU A 264 -17.77 12.37 -2.07
N LEU A 265 -16.70 12.87 -2.64
CA LEU A 265 -16.16 14.20 -2.34
C LEU A 265 -16.69 15.22 -3.35
N PRO A 266 -16.76 16.51 -2.97
CA PRO A 266 -16.95 17.60 -3.93
C PRO A 266 -15.94 17.49 -5.08
N GLU A 267 -16.37 17.84 -6.28
CA GLU A 267 -15.48 17.84 -7.45
C GLU A 267 -14.40 18.91 -7.30
N MET A 268 -13.17 18.57 -7.71
CA MET A 268 -12.07 19.52 -7.81
C MET A 268 -12.42 20.61 -8.85
N PRO A 269 -12.40 21.90 -8.47
CA PRO A 269 -12.78 22.98 -9.38
C PRO A 269 -11.74 23.24 -10.48
N PHE A 270 -10.47 22.84 -10.29
CA PHE A 270 -9.34 23.14 -11.17
C PHE A 270 -9.20 24.65 -11.44
N MET A 271 -9.30 25.48 -10.40
CA MET A 271 -9.38 26.95 -10.54
C MET A 271 -8.21 27.54 -11.33
N LYS A 272 -6.97 27.12 -11.05
CA LYS A 272 -5.77 27.62 -11.75
C LYS A 272 -5.74 27.23 -13.24
N ALA A 273 -6.32 26.09 -13.60
CA ALA A 273 -6.43 25.68 -15.01
C ALA A 273 -7.42 26.57 -15.80
N GLN A 274 -8.45 27.10 -15.14
CA GLN A 274 -9.49 27.92 -15.79
C GLN A 274 -9.02 29.34 -16.14
N VAL A 275 -7.99 29.85 -15.44
CA VAL A 275 -7.48 31.23 -15.57
C VAL A 275 -6.42 31.36 -16.67
N LEU A 276 -5.92 30.25 -17.24
CA LEU A 276 -4.86 30.28 -18.24
C LEU A 276 -5.35 30.90 -19.58
N PRO A 277 -4.63 31.87 -20.18
CA PRO A 277 -5.12 32.66 -21.33
C PRO A 277 -5.31 31.93 -22.67
N THR A 278 -5.20 30.61 -22.74
CA THR A 278 -5.13 29.87 -24.00
C THR A 278 -6.37 29.01 -24.24
N ALA A 279 -7.45 29.67 -24.66
CA ALA A 279 -8.65 29.03 -25.23
C ALA A 279 -8.35 28.05 -26.38
N PHE A 280 -7.16 28.12 -26.99
CA PHE A 280 -6.72 27.20 -28.05
C PHE A 280 -6.11 25.88 -27.53
N LEU A 281 -5.63 25.84 -26.28
CA LEU A 281 -5.06 24.63 -25.66
C LEU A 281 -5.97 23.99 -24.62
N ALA A 282 -7.02 24.68 -24.14
CA ALA A 282 -7.97 24.13 -23.17
C ALA A 282 -8.69 22.86 -23.66
N ASP A 283 -8.91 22.72 -24.97
CA ASP A 283 -9.49 21.51 -25.57
C ASP A 283 -8.49 20.33 -25.65
N VAL A 284 -7.19 20.61 -25.53
CA VAL A 284 -6.10 19.63 -25.69
C VAL A 284 -5.48 19.25 -24.35
N LEU A 285 -5.30 20.22 -23.45
CA LEU A 285 -4.69 20.07 -22.13
C LEU A 285 -5.74 19.69 -21.09
N LYS A 286 -5.65 18.45 -20.60
CA LYS A 286 -6.54 17.97 -19.56
C LYS A 286 -5.87 18.03 -18.18
N PRO A 287 -6.50 18.65 -17.17
CA PRO A 287 -5.92 18.69 -15.84
C PRO A 287 -5.98 17.31 -15.18
N ILE A 288 -4.89 16.93 -14.52
CA ILE A 288 -4.75 15.67 -13.79
C ILE A 288 -4.10 15.90 -12.44
N ALA A 289 -4.52 15.12 -11.44
CA ALA A 289 -3.83 15.05 -10.15
C ALA A 289 -2.53 14.23 -10.28
N THR A 290 -1.40 14.82 -9.92
CA THR A 290 -0.07 14.23 -10.10
C THR A 290 0.50 13.63 -8.83
N GLY A 291 0.06 14.12 -7.68
CA GLY A 291 0.45 13.66 -6.34
C GLY A 291 -0.65 13.90 -5.32
N MET A 292 -0.45 13.42 -4.10
CA MET A 292 -1.26 13.81 -2.95
C MET A 292 -0.48 13.57 -1.66
N ALA A 293 -0.60 14.49 -0.70
CA ALA A 293 -0.11 14.29 0.66
C ALA A 293 -1.07 14.89 1.68
N SER A 294 -1.19 14.24 2.85
CA SER A 294 -1.87 14.80 4.01
C SER A 294 -0.89 15.65 4.80
N TYR A 295 -1.15 16.95 4.92
CA TYR A 295 -0.28 17.92 5.60
C TYR A 295 -1.14 18.88 6.43
N LYS A 296 -0.76 19.18 7.67
CA LYS A 296 -1.49 20.10 8.57
C LYS A 296 -3.01 19.87 8.63
N GLY A 297 -3.44 18.60 8.62
CA GLY A 297 -4.87 18.25 8.72
C GLY A 297 -5.69 18.42 7.43
N LYS A 298 -5.07 18.83 6.31
CA LYS A 298 -5.72 18.97 5.00
C LYS A 298 -5.06 18.06 3.96
N LEU A 299 -5.72 17.82 2.83
CA LEU A 299 -5.12 17.10 1.69
C LEU A 299 -4.61 18.08 0.66
N TYR A 300 -3.35 17.95 0.30
CA TYR A 300 -2.70 18.76 -0.73
C TYR A 300 -2.57 17.93 -1.99
N VAL A 301 -3.19 18.39 -3.07
CA VAL A 301 -3.25 17.69 -4.36
C VAL A 301 -2.60 18.57 -5.44
N PRO A 302 -1.31 18.37 -5.75
CA PRO A 302 -0.69 19.01 -6.90
C PRO A 302 -1.34 18.54 -8.21
N GLN A 303 -1.42 19.47 -9.16
CA GLN A 303 -2.11 19.32 -10.43
C GLN A 303 -1.20 19.76 -11.57
N SER A 304 -1.27 19.04 -12.68
CA SER A 304 -0.64 19.44 -13.94
C SER A 304 -1.64 19.35 -15.09
N LEU A 305 -1.44 20.21 -16.08
CA LEU A 305 -2.06 20.10 -17.38
C LEU A 305 -1.26 19.15 -18.25
N TYR A 306 -1.96 18.17 -18.81
CA TYR A 306 -1.35 17.13 -19.62
C TYR A 306 -1.84 17.16 -21.07
N SER A 307 -0.89 17.24 -22.00
CA SER A 307 -1.07 16.93 -23.42
C SER A 307 0.22 16.36 -23.95
N TRP A 308 0.26 15.06 -24.21
CA TRP A 308 1.47 14.41 -24.71
C TRP A 308 2.09 15.17 -25.90
N PRO A 309 3.42 15.43 -25.90
CA PRO A 309 4.43 15.03 -24.90
C PRO A 309 4.62 16.03 -23.73
N PHE A 310 3.80 17.06 -23.61
CA PHE A 310 3.99 18.18 -22.69
C PHE A 310 3.25 18.01 -21.35
N PHE A 311 3.91 18.41 -20.28
CA PHE A 311 3.36 18.59 -18.93
C PHE A 311 3.58 20.04 -18.52
N PHE A 312 2.53 20.68 -18.02
CA PHE A 312 2.61 22.02 -17.45
C PHE A 312 2.11 21.98 -16.03
N ASP A 313 2.98 22.36 -15.10
CA ASP A 313 2.63 22.44 -13.69
C ASP A 313 1.79 23.71 -13.49
N ILE A 314 0.65 23.56 -12.83
CA ILE A 314 -0.33 24.64 -12.64
C ILE A 314 -0.61 24.91 -11.17
N GLY A 315 0.20 24.34 -10.27
CA GLY A 315 0.02 24.39 -8.82
C GLY A 315 -0.81 23.22 -8.30
N GLY A 316 -1.78 23.48 -7.44
CA GLY A 316 -2.62 22.44 -6.87
C GLY A 316 -3.82 22.97 -6.11
N GLU A 317 -4.56 22.07 -5.51
CA GLU A 317 -5.72 22.37 -4.67
C GLU A 317 -5.59 21.67 -3.31
N ILE A 318 -6.20 22.28 -2.30
CA ILE A 318 -6.19 21.83 -0.91
C ILE A 318 -7.62 21.45 -0.55
N TYR A 319 -7.84 20.22 -0.13
CA TYR A 319 -9.15 19.80 0.39
C TYR A 319 -9.17 19.93 1.91
N ASP A 320 -10.16 20.67 2.39
CA ASP A 320 -10.46 20.80 3.81
C ASP A 320 -11.55 19.80 4.22
N PRO A 321 -11.24 18.80 5.08
CA PRO A 321 -12.21 17.83 5.53
C PRO A 321 -13.29 18.41 6.47
N GLU A 322 -13.03 19.51 7.17
CA GLU A 322 -13.97 20.12 8.10
C GLU A 322 -15.07 20.89 7.36
N LEU A 323 -14.67 21.61 6.31
CA LEU A 323 -15.59 22.37 5.46
C LEU A 323 -16.18 21.54 4.32
N ASN A 324 -15.59 20.37 4.04
CA ASN A 324 -15.91 19.55 2.87
C ASN A 324 -15.86 20.38 1.58
N SER A 325 -14.75 21.10 1.37
CA SER A 325 -14.56 22.01 0.24
C SER A 325 -13.11 22.07 -0.23
N TRP A 326 -12.91 22.46 -1.50
CA TRP A 326 -11.61 22.68 -2.09
C TRP A 326 -11.21 24.16 -2.02
N GLU A 327 -9.95 24.40 -1.67
CA GLU A 327 -9.29 25.70 -1.63
C GLU A 327 -8.10 25.71 -2.60
N THR A 328 -7.72 26.88 -3.09
CA THR A 328 -6.57 27.02 -3.97
C THR A 328 -5.27 26.90 -3.18
N MET A 329 -4.32 26.12 -3.69
CA MET A 329 -2.98 26.01 -3.09
C MET A 329 -2.17 27.30 -3.30
N ALA A 330 -1.42 27.71 -2.29
CA ALA A 330 -0.46 28.82 -2.36
C ALA A 330 0.50 28.65 -3.54
N ASP A 331 0.94 29.77 -4.12
CA ASP A 331 1.69 29.77 -5.38
C ASP A 331 3.08 29.14 -5.20
N GLY A 332 3.82 29.51 -4.14
CA GLY A 332 5.15 28.95 -3.91
C GLY A 332 5.13 27.47 -3.57
N LEU A 333 4.12 27.03 -2.81
CA LEU A 333 3.89 25.62 -2.54
C LEU A 333 3.61 24.84 -3.84
N GLY A 334 2.72 25.35 -4.69
CA GLY A 334 2.33 24.71 -5.93
C GLY A 334 3.46 24.66 -6.97
N ASP A 335 4.19 25.76 -7.14
CA ASP A 335 5.23 25.91 -8.17
C ASP A 335 6.48 25.08 -7.89
N GLY A 336 6.82 24.88 -6.61
CA GLY A 336 7.97 24.06 -6.20
C GLY A 336 7.61 22.60 -5.86
N TRP A 337 6.34 22.21 -5.98
CA TRP A 337 5.96 20.80 -5.82
C TRP A 337 6.15 20.08 -7.16
N PRO A 338 7.07 19.11 -7.27
CA PRO A 338 7.30 18.41 -8.52
C PRO A 338 6.03 17.69 -8.96
N ALA A 339 5.58 17.95 -10.18
CA ALA A 339 4.40 17.33 -10.76
C ALA A 339 4.67 16.64 -12.12
N ARG A 340 5.93 16.69 -12.59
CA ARG A 340 6.40 16.16 -13.88
C ARG A 340 6.40 14.64 -14.04
N GLN A 341 6.13 13.87 -12.98
CA GLN A 341 6.13 12.40 -13.04
C GLN A 341 4.83 11.83 -12.48
N ALA A 342 3.82 11.70 -13.33
CA ALA A 342 2.57 11.05 -12.96
C ALA A 342 2.83 9.58 -12.56
N GLY A 343 2.49 9.21 -11.33
CA GLY A 343 2.59 7.83 -10.83
C GLY A 343 3.60 7.65 -9.69
N THR A 344 4.57 8.56 -9.57
CA THR A 344 5.58 8.54 -8.50
C THR A 344 5.03 9.14 -7.20
N LYS A 345 5.43 8.63 -6.03
CA LYS A 345 5.16 9.29 -4.74
C LYS A 345 6.14 10.46 -4.56
N LEU A 346 5.75 11.63 -5.10
CA LEU A 346 6.62 12.81 -5.24
C LEU A 346 6.79 13.65 -3.97
N GLY A 347 5.85 13.54 -3.03
CA GLY A 347 5.88 14.26 -1.76
C GLY A 347 5.56 13.36 -0.58
N ILE A 348 6.23 13.59 0.55
CA ILE A 348 5.99 12.91 1.82
C ILE A 348 5.97 13.91 2.96
N VAL A 349 5.20 13.60 4.00
CA VAL A 349 5.21 14.36 5.24
C VAL A 349 5.90 13.51 6.31
N VAL A 350 6.91 14.10 6.95
CA VAL A 350 7.70 13.47 8.01
C VAL A 350 7.83 14.48 9.14
N ASN A 351 7.45 14.12 10.36
CA ASN A 351 7.46 15.00 11.54
C ASN A 351 6.78 16.36 11.27
N GLU A 352 5.59 16.34 10.65
CA GLU A 352 4.82 17.55 10.30
C GLU A 352 5.51 18.50 9.31
N GLU A 353 6.60 18.08 8.67
CA GLU A 353 7.28 18.80 7.61
C GLU A 353 7.08 18.11 6.27
N LEU A 354 6.88 18.91 5.23
CA LEU A 354 6.63 18.42 3.88
C LEU A 354 7.93 18.40 3.08
N TYR A 355 8.23 17.25 2.49
CA TYR A 355 9.43 17.00 1.69
C TYR A 355 9.06 16.54 0.29
N THR A 356 9.87 16.94 -0.70
CA THR A 356 9.76 16.47 -2.08
C THR A 356 11.13 16.08 -2.62
N LEU A 357 11.13 15.25 -3.66
CA LEU A 357 12.33 14.96 -4.44
C LEU A 357 12.11 15.50 -5.85
N GLU A 358 12.87 16.54 -6.19
CA GLU A 358 12.86 17.11 -7.52
C GLU A 358 14.06 16.57 -8.31
N PRO A 359 13.86 15.91 -9.47
CA PRO A 359 14.96 15.53 -10.33
C PRO A 359 15.65 16.81 -10.83
N SER A 360 16.98 16.84 -10.73
CA SER A 360 17.76 17.98 -11.21
C SER A 360 17.92 17.93 -12.74
N SER A 361 18.35 19.03 -13.34
CA SER A 361 18.65 19.08 -14.78
C SER A 361 19.86 18.23 -15.19
N SER A 362 20.67 17.76 -14.23
CA SER A 362 21.76 16.81 -14.48
C SER A 362 21.24 15.37 -14.46
N LEU A 363 21.67 14.59 -15.45
CA LEU A 363 21.17 13.26 -15.84
C LEU A 363 21.19 12.16 -14.73
N ASP A 364 21.76 12.42 -13.56
CA ASP A 364 21.93 11.41 -12.50
C ASP A 364 21.79 11.98 -11.07
N SER A 365 21.10 13.11 -10.90
CA SER A 365 20.89 13.68 -9.56
C SER A 365 19.50 14.23 -9.31
N GLY A 366 19.04 14.12 -8.08
CA GLY A 366 17.85 14.81 -7.55
C GLY A 366 18.19 15.72 -6.38
N GLN A 367 17.22 16.54 -5.97
CA GLN A 367 17.30 17.41 -4.81
C GLN A 367 16.14 17.12 -3.85
N ILE A 368 16.43 16.91 -2.57
CA ILE A 368 15.38 16.87 -1.55
C ILE A 368 15.15 18.29 -1.07
N LYS A 369 13.92 18.76 -1.22
CA LYS A 369 13.47 20.06 -0.75
C LYS A 369 12.46 19.89 0.38
N ARG A 370 12.51 20.81 1.34
CA ARG A 370 11.53 20.97 2.42
C ARG A 370 10.74 22.26 2.19
N TYR A 371 9.43 22.19 2.34
CA TYR A 371 8.58 23.36 2.23
C TYR A 371 8.59 24.18 3.53
N ASP A 372 8.80 25.49 3.41
CA ASP A 372 8.67 26.47 4.48
C ASP A 372 7.34 27.21 4.32
N SER A 373 6.41 26.95 5.25
CA SER A 373 5.08 27.53 5.20
C SER A 373 5.01 29.01 5.58
N GLU A 374 6.01 29.55 6.27
CA GLU A 374 6.02 30.97 6.66
C GLU A 374 6.41 31.86 5.49
N GLN A 375 7.31 31.36 4.63
CA GLN A 375 7.84 32.09 3.49
C GLN A 375 7.21 31.66 2.15
N ASP A 376 6.34 30.64 2.15
CA ASP A 376 5.80 30.01 0.93
C ASP A 376 6.92 29.63 -0.07
N THR A 377 8.00 29.02 0.44
CA THR A 377 9.16 28.66 -0.40
C THR A 377 9.71 27.28 -0.09
N TRP A 378 10.33 26.67 -1.09
CA TRP A 378 11.01 25.38 -0.95
C TRP A 378 12.51 25.58 -0.69
N LYS A 379 13.00 25.02 0.41
CA LYS A 379 14.41 25.05 0.81
C LYS A 379 15.07 23.70 0.51
N THR A 380 16.17 23.71 -0.23
CA THR A 380 16.96 22.50 -0.51
C THR A 380 17.67 22.04 0.76
N ILE A 381 17.42 20.80 1.17
CA ILE A 381 18.08 20.16 2.31
C ILE A 381 19.18 19.22 1.85
N VAL A 382 18.94 18.49 0.75
CA VAL A 382 19.94 17.60 0.15
C VAL A 382 20.10 17.99 -1.31
N PRO A 383 21.23 18.64 -1.69
CA PRO A 383 21.43 19.16 -3.04
C PRO A 383 21.80 18.08 -4.07
N GLN A 384 22.26 16.90 -3.64
CA GLN A 384 22.67 15.83 -4.54
C GLN A 384 22.23 14.46 -4.02
N VAL A 385 21.13 13.97 -4.60
CA VAL A 385 20.61 12.63 -4.38
C VAL A 385 21.00 11.75 -5.56
N PRO A 386 21.65 10.59 -5.35
CA PRO A 386 21.97 9.66 -6.42
C PRO A 386 20.68 9.01 -6.93
N VAL A 387 20.14 9.59 -7.99
CA VAL A 387 18.95 9.10 -8.67
C VAL A 387 19.37 8.87 -10.10
N HIS A 388 19.49 7.60 -10.50
CA HIS A 388 19.73 7.27 -11.89
C HIS A 388 18.45 7.52 -12.67
N ASP A 389 18.50 8.46 -13.60
CA ASP A 389 17.37 8.75 -14.46
C ASP A 389 17.27 7.64 -15.52
N PHE A 390 16.60 6.55 -15.16
CA PHE A 390 16.18 5.59 -16.16
C PHE A 390 15.07 6.26 -16.95
N THR A 391 15.46 6.86 -18.08
CA THR A 391 14.57 7.45 -19.11
C THR A 391 13.41 6.53 -19.56
N ASP A 392 13.43 5.26 -19.14
CA ASP A 392 12.44 4.23 -19.45
C ASP A 392 11.54 3.77 -18.27
N ALA A 393 11.77 4.21 -17.02
CA ALA A 393 11.00 3.75 -15.85
C ALA A 393 9.78 4.64 -15.52
N GLU A 394 8.63 4.05 -15.16
CA GLU A 394 7.42 4.80 -14.75
C GLU A 394 7.61 5.58 -13.43
N ALA A 395 8.42 5.05 -12.52
CA ALA A 395 8.81 5.68 -11.25
C ALA A 395 10.30 5.40 -10.98
N PRO A 396 11.22 6.29 -11.37
CA PRO A 396 12.66 6.05 -11.21
C PRO A 396 13.08 5.99 -9.73
N PHE A 397 12.32 6.64 -8.85
CA PHE A 397 12.54 6.66 -7.41
C PHE A 397 11.21 6.73 -6.66
N LEU A 398 11.23 6.47 -5.35
CA LEU A 398 10.11 6.72 -4.45
C LEU A 398 10.60 7.32 -3.14
N LEU A 399 9.82 8.20 -2.53
CA LEU A 399 10.09 8.73 -1.20
C LEU A 399 9.29 8.01 -0.12
N ALA A 400 9.94 7.70 1.00
CA ALA A 400 9.30 7.12 2.18
C ALA A 400 9.77 7.81 3.46
N GLY A 401 8.83 8.09 4.37
CA GLY A 401 9.13 8.53 5.73
C GLY A 401 9.12 7.32 6.66
N LEU A 402 10.27 6.98 7.23
CA LEU A 402 10.44 5.81 8.10
C LEU A 402 11.22 6.21 9.35
N HIS A 403 10.71 5.89 10.54
CA HIS A 403 11.26 6.30 11.84
C HIS A 403 11.56 7.80 11.94
N GLY A 404 10.63 8.62 11.45
CA GLY A 404 10.77 10.08 11.44
C GLY A 404 11.87 10.62 10.52
N LYS A 405 12.36 9.82 9.55
CA LYS A 405 13.43 10.18 8.62
C LYS A 405 13.03 9.94 7.17
N VAL A 406 13.48 10.84 6.29
CA VAL A 406 13.28 10.72 4.84
C VAL A 406 14.24 9.69 4.27
N HIS A 407 13.68 8.73 3.52
CA HIS A 407 14.40 7.72 2.79
C HIS A 407 14.05 7.80 1.30
N VAL A 408 15.04 7.54 0.45
CA VAL A 408 14.89 7.45 -0.99
C VAL A 408 15.00 5.97 -1.38
N ILE A 409 14.04 5.50 -2.16
CA ILE A 409 14.03 4.16 -2.74
C ILE A 409 14.39 4.33 -4.21
N THR A 410 15.53 3.80 -4.61
CA THR A 410 16.04 3.95 -5.97
C THR A 410 16.52 2.61 -6.50
N LYS A 411 16.55 2.49 -7.82
CA LYS A 411 17.11 1.34 -8.51
C LYS A 411 18.51 1.69 -8.99
N GLU A 412 19.45 0.79 -8.81
CA GLU A 412 20.82 0.91 -9.30
C GLU A 412 20.94 0.27 -10.68
N ALA A 413 21.97 0.63 -11.47
CA ALA A 413 22.21 0.11 -12.81
C ALA A 413 22.31 -1.44 -12.88
N ASN A 414 22.68 -2.08 -11.77
CA ASN A 414 22.75 -3.55 -11.63
C ASN A 414 21.40 -4.22 -11.29
N ASN A 415 20.28 -3.48 -11.38
CA ASN A 415 18.93 -3.93 -11.01
C ASN A 415 18.70 -4.18 -9.50
N ASN A 416 19.60 -3.73 -8.63
CA ASN A 416 19.36 -3.73 -7.19
C ASN A 416 18.52 -2.52 -6.80
N LEU A 417 17.47 -2.77 -6.02
CA LEU A 417 16.73 -1.70 -5.35
C LEU A 417 17.41 -1.45 -4.01
N GLN A 418 17.69 -0.18 -3.75
CA GLN A 418 18.28 0.29 -2.52
C GLN A 418 17.32 1.24 -1.80
N VAL A 419 17.29 1.12 -0.47
CA VAL A 419 16.65 2.10 0.42
C VAL A 419 17.77 2.86 1.09
N ILE A 420 17.93 4.13 0.72
CA ILE A 420 19.02 4.98 1.16
C ILE A 420 18.50 6.15 2.01
N GLN A 421 19.34 6.59 2.94
CA GLN A 421 19.07 7.72 3.80
C GLN A 421 20.25 8.69 3.75
N ALA A 422 19.97 9.98 3.61
CA ALA A 422 20.99 11.02 3.77
C ALA A 422 21.35 11.16 5.26
N VAL A 423 22.65 11.24 5.55
CA VAL A 423 23.20 11.56 6.88
C VAL A 423 24.13 12.76 6.71
N LEU A 424 23.80 13.86 7.38
CA LEU A 424 24.63 15.06 7.46
C LEU A 424 25.81 14.80 8.40
N GLN A 425 27.03 14.95 7.91
CA GLN A 425 28.22 14.88 8.75
C GLN A 425 28.55 16.29 9.26
N ASN A 426 28.37 16.53 10.56
CA ASN A 426 28.87 17.75 11.18
C ASN A 426 30.39 17.62 11.31
N ASN A 427 31.15 18.18 10.37
CA ASN A 427 32.59 18.35 10.56
C ASN A 427 32.81 19.35 11.68
N ILE A 428 33.26 18.87 12.84
CA ILE A 428 33.63 19.71 14.00
C ILE A 428 34.92 20.51 13.71
N GLU A 429 35.61 20.30 12.59
CA GLU A 429 36.85 21.04 12.28
C GLU A 429 36.87 21.58 10.84
N ASN A 430 36.77 22.92 10.75
CA ASN A 430 37.30 23.82 9.72
C ASN A 430 36.85 23.64 8.25
N SER A 431 35.75 24.30 7.87
CA SER A 431 35.55 25.22 6.72
C SER A 431 34.08 25.21 6.26
N PRO A 432 33.45 26.37 5.96
CA PRO A 432 32.02 26.47 5.67
C PRO A 432 31.71 26.32 4.17
N SER A 433 32.24 25.28 3.54
CA SER A 433 31.98 25.01 2.12
C SER A 433 31.96 23.51 1.88
N GLU A 434 30.78 23.02 1.52
CA GLU A 434 30.41 21.62 1.27
C GLU A 434 30.12 20.80 2.54
N GLU A 435 28.85 20.82 2.95
CA GLU A 435 28.30 19.78 3.84
C GLU A 435 28.48 18.42 3.17
N ASN A 436 29.42 17.60 3.68
CA ASN A 436 29.62 16.24 3.18
C ASN A 436 28.42 15.37 3.59
N ILE A 437 27.54 15.09 2.62
CA ILE A 437 26.39 14.22 2.81
C ILE A 437 26.81 12.77 2.54
N ILE A 438 26.71 11.93 3.57
CA ILE A 438 26.97 10.49 3.44
C ILE A 438 25.63 9.78 3.25
N TRP A 439 25.59 8.88 2.26
CA TRP A 439 24.43 8.03 2.01
C TRP A 439 24.55 6.71 2.77
N ASN A 440 23.67 6.49 3.73
CA ASN A 440 23.58 5.22 4.44
C ASN A 440 22.59 4.29 3.72
N ILE A 441 23.04 3.08 3.36
CA ILE A 441 22.19 2.06 2.76
C ILE A 441 21.51 1.27 3.88
N LEU A 442 20.20 1.47 4.02
CA LEU A 442 19.39 0.73 4.99
C LEU A 442 19.23 -0.74 4.56
N ALA A 443 18.86 -0.95 3.30
CA ALA A 443 18.71 -2.28 2.73
C ALA A 443 18.92 -2.25 1.21
N SER A 444 19.40 -3.37 0.67
CA SER A 444 19.55 -3.59 -0.77
C SER A 444 19.06 -4.99 -1.13
N LYS A 445 18.40 -5.13 -2.27
CA LYS A 445 17.98 -6.43 -2.81
C LYS A 445 17.86 -6.38 -4.32
N ASN A 446 18.26 -7.48 -4.97
CA ASN A 446 18.09 -7.66 -6.40
C ASN A 446 16.62 -7.99 -6.71
N PHE A 447 15.96 -7.14 -7.50
CA PHE A 447 14.60 -7.38 -8.00
C PHE A 447 14.56 -7.60 -9.52
N GLY A 448 15.72 -7.75 -10.16
CA GLY A 448 15.83 -7.93 -11.61
C GLY A 448 15.21 -6.77 -12.40
N SER A 449 14.53 -7.09 -13.49
CA SER A 449 13.89 -6.07 -14.34
C SER A 449 12.64 -5.42 -13.73
N ALA A 450 12.29 -5.71 -12.46
CA ALA A 450 11.09 -5.14 -11.87
C ALA A 450 11.15 -3.61 -11.79
N GLU A 451 10.01 -2.98 -12.06
CA GLU A 451 9.80 -1.55 -11.97
C GLU A 451 9.15 -1.20 -10.64
N LEU A 452 9.48 -0.02 -10.11
CA LEU A 452 8.83 0.55 -8.95
C LEU A 452 7.44 1.06 -9.33
N VAL A 453 6.46 0.83 -8.47
CA VAL A 453 5.08 1.33 -8.67
C VAL A 453 4.68 2.27 -7.55
N SER A 454 4.84 1.83 -6.29
CA SER A 454 4.44 2.64 -5.13
C SER A 454 5.12 2.13 -3.86
N CYS A 455 5.14 2.97 -2.82
CA CYS A 455 5.58 2.56 -1.50
C CYS A 455 4.69 3.17 -0.40
N GLN A 456 4.53 2.42 0.69
CA GLN A 456 3.87 2.88 1.89
C GLN A 456 4.59 2.38 3.13
N VAL A 457 4.60 3.20 4.17
CA VAL A 457 5.09 2.81 5.50
C VAL A 457 3.87 2.49 6.35
N LEU A 458 3.96 1.38 7.08
CA LEU A 458 2.88 0.87 7.90
C LEU A 458 3.44 0.59 9.29
N ASP A 459 2.85 1.24 10.28
CA ASP A 459 3.08 0.96 11.69
C ASP A 459 2.03 -0.06 12.19
N VAL A 460 2.49 -1.12 12.85
CA VAL A 460 1.64 -2.26 13.29
C VAL A 460 1.92 -2.65 14.73
#